data_AF-A0A970X859-F1
#
_entry.id   AF-A0A970X859-F1
#
_cell.length_a   1.000
_cell.length_b   1.000
_cell.length_c   1.000
_cell.angle_alpha   90.00
_cell.angle_beta   90.00
_cell.angle_gamma   90.00
#
_symmetry.space_group_name_H-M   'P 1'
#
loop_
_entity.id
_entity.type
_entity.pdbx_description
1 polymer ?
#
loop_
_entity_poly.entity_id
_entity_poly.type
_entity_poly.pdbx_seq_one_letter_code
_entity_poly.pdbx_strand_id
1 'polypeptide(L)' 'MPLARISWIVTIAICGLAALILLLNGYSGYAGLLVAVGAAAAVNLL' A
#
# COMPACT_ATOMS: atom_id res chain seq x y z
N MET A 1 -10.36 -15.78 8.47
CA MET A 1 -10.46 -14.35 8.08
C MET A 1 -11.31 -14.25 6.81
N PRO A 2 -12.26 -13.31 6.73
CA PRO A 2 -13.10 -13.13 5.54
C PRO A 2 -12.26 -12.86 4.29
N LEU A 3 -12.67 -13.37 3.14
CA LEU A 3 -11.93 -13.22 1.87
C LEU A 3 -11.68 -11.74 1.52
N ALA A 4 -12.67 -10.88 1.80
CA ALA A 4 -12.56 -9.43 1.64
C ALA A 4 -11.48 -8.79 2.54
N ARG A 5 -11.29 -9.30 3.76
CA ARG A 5 -10.24 -8.78 4.65
C ARG A 5 -8.86 -9.15 4.13
N ILE A 6 -8.70 -10.35 3.56
CA ILE A 6 -7.43 -10.79 2.95
C ILE A 6 -7.10 -9.91 1.74
N SER A 7 -8.06 -9.61 0.86
CA SER A 7 -7.78 -8.77 -0.31
C SER A 7 -7.27 -7.39 0.08
N TRP A 8 -7.83 -6.76 1.11
CA TRP A 8 -7.38 -5.45 1.59
C TRP A 8 -5.97 -5.51 2.21
N ILE A 9 -5.67 -6.56 2.99
CA ILE A 9 -4.31 -6.78 3.53
C ILE A 9 -3.29 -6.90 2.38
N VAL A 10 -3.62 -7.67 1.35
CA VAL A 10 -2.74 -7.85 0.17
C VAL A 10 -2.54 -6.52 -0.56
N THR A 11 -3.59 -5.72 -0.75
CA THR A 11 -3.49 -4.39 -1.38
C THR A 11 -2.53 -3.47 -0.62
N ILE A 12 -2.65 -3.41 0.71
CA ILE A 12 -1.77 -2.59 1.56
C ILE A 12 -0.33 -3.08 1.45
N ALA A 13 -0.11 -4.39 1.50
CA ALA A 13 1.21 -4.99 1.40
C ALA A 13 1.88 -4.68 0.06
N ILE A 14 1.16 -4.80 -1.05
CA ILE A 14 1.67 -4.49 -2.39
C ILE A 14 1.96 -2.99 -2.53
N CYS A 15 1.08 -2.11 -2.04
CA CYS A 15 1.32 -0.66 -2.07
C CYS A 15 2.57 -0.28 -1.25
N GLY A 16 2.75 -0.88 -0.07
CA GLY A 16 3.92 -0.66 0.77
C GLY A 16 5.22 -1.16 0.13
N LEU A 17 5.20 -2.37 -0.44
CA LEU A 17 6.33 -2.93 -1.18
C LEU A 17 6.72 -2.06 -2.38
N ALA A 18 5.75 -1.66 -3.19
CA ALA A 18 6.00 -0.80 -4.35
C ALA A 18 6.50 0.58 -3.93
N ALA A 19 5.94 1.18 -2.86
CA ALA A 19 6.44 2.43 -2.31
C ALA A 19 7.89 2.32 -1.85
N LEU A 20 8.25 1.22 -1.18
CA LEU A 20 9.62 0.97 -0.74
C LEU A 20 10.57 0.85 -1.94
N ILE A 21 10.20 0.08 -2.97
CA ILE A 21 10.99 -0.06 -4.20
C ILE A 21 11.19 1.30 -4.87
N LEU A 22 10.14 2.11 -5.00
CA LEU A 22 10.24 3.44 -5.62
C LEU A 22 11.12 4.38 -4.81
N LEU A 23 11.01 4.35 -3.48
CA LEU A 23 11.82 5.18 -2.59
C LEU A 23 13.31 4.82 -2.71
N LEU A 24 13.63 3.53 -2.75
CA LEU A 24 15.00 3.03 -2.95
C LEU A 24 15.57 3.40 -4.32
N ASN A 25 14.72 3.62 -5.33
CA ASN A 25 15.12 4.06 -6.66
C ASN A 25 15.09 5.59 -6.84
N GLY A 26 14.83 6.37 -5.77
CA GLY A 26 14.83 7.83 -5.82
C GLY A 26 13.52 8.48 -6.32
N TYR A 27 12.47 7.68 -6.55
CA TYR A 27 11.15 8.16 -6.99
C TYR A 27 10.28 8.57 -5.79
N SER A 28 10.72 9.58 -5.04
CA SER A 28 10.08 10.01 -3.78
C SER A 28 8.62 10.45 -3.94
N GLY A 29 8.28 11.15 -5.03
CA GLY A 29 6.90 11.57 -5.31
C GLY A 29 5.94 10.39 -5.52
N TYR A 30 6.35 9.40 -6.31
CA TYR A 30 5.53 8.20 -6.55
C TYR A 30 5.48 7.28 -5.33
N ALA A 31 6.58 7.18 -4.56
CA ALA A 31 6.60 6.46 -3.30
C ALA A 31 5.58 7.05 -2.31
N GLY A 32 5.56 8.38 -2.15
CA GLY A 32 4.58 9.07 -1.31
C GLY A 32 3.14 8.83 -1.76
N LEU A 33 2.89 8.83 -3.08
CA LEU A 33 1.57 8.53 -3.64
C LEU A 33 1.10 7.11 -3.26
N LEU A 34 1.98 6.11 -3.39
CA LEU A 34 1.65 4.72 -3.03
C LEU A 34 1.43 4.53 -1.53
N VAL A 35 2.16 5.26 -0.68
CA VAL A 35 1.91 5.27 0.77
C VAL A 35 0.52 5.82 1.07
N ALA A 36 0.13 6.93 0.44
CA ALA A 36 -1.20 7.52 0.62
C ALA A 36 -2.32 6.57 0.15
N VAL A 37 -2.16 5.93 -1.00
CA VAL A 37 -3.11 4.93 -1.53
C VAL A 37 -3.20 3.71 -0.61
N GLY A 38 -2.07 3.19 -0.12
CA GLY A 38 -2.03 2.08 0.83
C GLY A 38 -2.70 2.43 2.17
N ALA A 39 -2.50 3.65 2.67
CA ALA A 39 -3.18 4.14 3.87
C ALA A 39 -4.70 4.26 3.68
N ALA A 40 -5.16 4.72 2.51
CA ALA A 40 -6.58 4.74 2.18
C ALA A 40 -7.18 3.32 2.10
N ALA A 41 -6.44 2.36 1.54
CA ALA A 41 -6.87 0.96 1.50
C ALA A 41 -7.01 0.36 2.91
N ALA A 42 -6.15 0.76 3.86
CA ALA A 42 -6.19 0.30 5.25
C ALA A 42 -7.49 0.65 6.00
N VAL A 43 -8.23 1.67 5.55
CA VAL A 43 -9.53 2.02 6.14
C VAL A 43 -10.53 0.86 6.05
N ASN A 44 -10.43 0.01 5.02
CA ASN A 44 -11.31 -1.15 4.84
C ASN A 44 -11.02 -2.32 5.81
N LEU A 45 -10.04 -2.18 6.71
CA LEU A 45 -9.71 -3.17 7.73
C LEU A 45 -10.29 -2.86 9.12
N LEU A 46 -10.78 -1.62 9.33
CA LEU A 46 -11.54 -1.20 10.51
C LEU A 46 -12.93 -1.86 10.50
#